data_AF-A0A950F9F4-F1
#
_entry.id   AF-A0A950F9F4-F1
#
_cell.length_a   1.000
_cell.length_b   1.000
_cell.length_c   1.000
_cell.angle_alpha   90.00
_cell.angle_beta   90.00
_cell.angle_gamma   90.00
#
_symmetry.space_group_name_H-M   'P 1'
#
loop_
_entity.id
_entity.type
_entity.pdbx_description
1 polymer ?
#
loop_
_entity_poly.entity_id
_entity_poly.type
_entity_poly.pdbx_seq_one_letter_code
_entity_poly.pdbx_strand_id
1 'polypeptide(L)'
;MLRSIADDLWVAEQPLRYLGVALTTRMTIVRLADGVLVIHSPIRLTEELRSDVASAGRVRFIIAPNRFHHLFVPDWQQVYPDAQTFCAPGLDTKRADLKFTAILGDDPPAAWANEMDQAFMRAFPPLNEIVFFHRKTRTLIFTDLLFNITRNSSAYGRFLLRLDGAFRGPAIPRSFRLLLRRRRSECAAFLNRLLSWDFDRVILAHGDIINSDAKPAVERAWRFA
;
A
#
# COMPACT_ATOMS: atom_id res chain seq x y z
N MET A 1 -1.37 -11.54 -15.81
CA MET A 1 -1.98 -10.62 -14.81
C MET A 1 -1.10 -9.44 -14.41
N LEU A 2 0.22 -9.60 -14.33
CA LEU A 2 1.14 -8.56 -13.83
C LEU A 2 1.35 -7.45 -14.87
N ARG A 3 1.21 -6.18 -14.46
CA ARG A 3 1.39 -5.00 -15.32
C ARG A 3 2.59 -4.18 -14.87
N SER A 4 3.55 -3.94 -15.77
CA SER A 4 4.69 -3.05 -15.48
C SER A 4 4.24 -1.59 -15.38
N ILE A 5 4.75 -0.90 -14.37
CA ILE A 5 4.56 0.54 -14.14
C ILE A 5 5.84 1.31 -14.44
N ALA A 6 6.99 0.70 -14.15
CA ALA A 6 8.32 1.17 -14.46
C ALA A 6 9.27 -0.05 -14.44
N ASP A 7 10.54 0.18 -14.77
CA ASP A 7 11.57 -0.83 -14.56
C ASP A 7 11.59 -1.26 -13.10
N ASP A 8 11.62 -2.58 -12.89
CA ASP A 8 11.63 -3.21 -11.56
C ASP A 8 10.40 -2.93 -10.69
N LEU A 9 9.30 -2.43 -11.29
CA LEU A 9 8.08 -2.11 -10.58
C LEU A 9 6.83 -2.57 -11.35
N TRP A 10 6.06 -3.43 -10.72
CA TRP A 10 4.81 -3.96 -11.28
C TRP A 10 3.65 -3.84 -10.31
N VAL A 11 2.45 -3.95 -10.86
CA VAL A 11 1.21 -4.07 -10.10
C VAL A 11 0.37 -5.21 -10.64
N ALA A 12 -0.41 -5.83 -9.76
CA ALA A 12 -1.50 -6.72 -10.13
C ALA A 12 -2.75 -6.29 -9.36
N GLU A 13 -3.91 -6.39 -10.00
CA GLU A 13 -5.16 -5.85 -9.48
C GLU A 13 -6.24 -6.92 -9.51
N GLN A 14 -7.15 -6.87 -8.54
CA GLN A 14 -8.35 -7.69 -8.55
C GLN A 14 -9.56 -6.92 -8.00
N PRO A 15 -10.78 -7.28 -8.40
CA PRO A 15 -11.99 -6.77 -7.76
C PRO A 15 -12.03 -7.14 -6.27
N LEU A 16 -12.53 -6.21 -5.45
CA LEU A 16 -12.84 -6.43 -4.05
C LEU A 16 -14.21 -5.81 -3.75
N ARG A 17 -14.95 -6.37 -2.79
CA ARG A 17 -16.16 -5.74 -2.25
C ARG A 17 -15.97 -5.47 -0.78
N TYR A 18 -16.21 -4.23 -0.37
CA TYR A 18 -16.17 -3.83 1.02
C TYR A 18 -17.45 -3.07 1.37
N LEU A 19 -18.21 -3.56 2.35
CA LEU A 19 -19.54 -3.02 2.73
C LEU A 19 -20.48 -2.80 1.53
N GLY A 20 -20.48 -3.75 0.58
CA GLY A 20 -21.29 -3.67 -0.65
C GLY A 20 -20.76 -2.71 -1.73
N VAL A 21 -19.73 -1.91 -1.43
CA VAL A 21 -19.06 -1.04 -2.41
C VAL A 21 -18.09 -1.88 -3.23
N ALA A 22 -18.24 -1.85 -4.56
CA ALA A 22 -17.28 -2.44 -5.48
C ALA A 22 -16.02 -1.57 -5.51
N LEU A 23 -14.89 -2.15 -5.14
CA LEU A 23 -13.57 -1.53 -5.16
C LEU A 23 -12.61 -2.41 -5.99
N THR A 24 -11.43 -1.89 -6.27
CA THR A 24 -10.27 -2.68 -6.68
C THR A 24 -9.31 -2.79 -5.50
N THR A 25 -8.53 -3.84 -5.42
CA THR A 25 -7.34 -3.89 -4.55
C THR A 25 -6.13 -4.20 -5.41
N ARG A 26 -4.96 -3.72 -4.99
CA ARG A 26 -3.74 -3.75 -5.76
C ARG A 26 -2.60 -4.30 -4.93
N MET A 27 -1.91 -5.28 -5.51
CA MET A 27 -0.59 -5.71 -5.07
C MET A 27 0.46 -4.94 -5.88
N THR A 28 1.56 -4.57 -5.21
CA THR A 28 2.73 -3.97 -5.85
C THR A 28 3.92 -4.89 -5.69
N ILE A 29 4.71 -5.06 -6.75
CA ILE A 29 5.95 -5.84 -6.72
C ILE A 29 7.10 -4.90 -7.02
N VAL A 30 8.09 -4.89 -6.16
CA VAL A 30 9.38 -4.22 -6.38
C VAL A 30 10.43 -5.30 -6.55
N ARG A 31 11.24 -5.21 -7.61
CA ARG A 31 12.46 -6.01 -7.74
C ARG A 31 13.64 -5.19 -7.24
N LEU A 32 14.37 -5.74 -6.28
CA LEU A 32 15.59 -5.13 -5.74
C LEU A 32 16.77 -5.37 -6.68
N ALA A 33 17.88 -4.65 -6.47
CA ALA A 33 19.07 -4.72 -7.29
C ALA A 33 19.73 -6.11 -7.32
N ASP A 34 19.53 -6.92 -6.27
CA ASP A 34 19.97 -8.32 -6.21
C ASP A 34 19.02 -9.30 -6.94
N GLY A 35 17.99 -8.78 -7.60
CA GLY A 35 17.02 -9.53 -8.40
C GLY A 35 15.89 -10.18 -7.60
N VAL A 36 15.86 -10.02 -6.27
CA VAL A 36 14.78 -10.59 -5.44
C VAL A 36 13.56 -9.66 -5.40
N LEU A 37 12.40 -10.25 -5.14
CA LEU A 37 11.13 -9.53 -5.14
C LEU A 37 10.64 -9.23 -3.71
N VAL A 38 10.17 -7.99 -3.55
CA VAL A 38 9.32 -7.54 -2.46
C VAL A 38 7.87 -7.53 -2.95
N ILE A 39 7.02 -8.31 -2.29
CA ILE A 39 5.59 -8.40 -2.56
C ILE A 39 4.85 -7.55 -1.52
N HIS A 40 4.26 -6.44 -1.95
CA HIS A 40 3.53 -5.52 -1.09
C HIS A 40 2.02 -5.64 -1.29
N SER A 41 1.28 -5.85 -0.19
CA SER A 41 -0.18 -6.06 -0.17
C SER A 41 -0.62 -7.20 -1.11
N PRO A 42 -0.29 -8.46 -0.80
CA PRO A 42 -0.62 -9.59 -1.65
C PRO A 42 -2.12 -9.69 -1.99
N ILE A 43 -2.42 -10.05 -3.23
CA ILE A 43 -3.78 -10.38 -3.70
C ILE A 43 -3.94 -11.90 -3.87
N ARG A 44 -5.10 -12.38 -4.33
CA ARG A 44 -5.32 -13.81 -4.56
C ARG A 44 -4.24 -14.36 -5.50
N LEU A 45 -3.56 -15.41 -5.07
CA LEU A 45 -2.53 -16.05 -5.86
C LEU A 45 -3.17 -17.05 -6.84
N THR A 46 -3.39 -16.62 -8.08
CA THR A 46 -3.77 -17.51 -9.18
C THR A 46 -2.53 -18.16 -9.79
N GLU A 47 -2.70 -19.26 -10.53
CA GLU A 47 -1.57 -19.91 -11.21
C GLU A 47 -0.93 -18.99 -12.26
N GLU A 48 -1.74 -18.21 -12.99
CA GLU A 48 -1.24 -17.19 -13.92
C GLU A 48 -0.39 -16.13 -13.20
N LEU A 49 -0.89 -15.58 -12.09
CA LEU A 49 -0.13 -14.60 -11.31
C LEU A 49 1.15 -15.20 -10.73
N ARG A 50 1.11 -16.45 -10.28
CA ARG A 50 2.29 -17.16 -9.78
C ARG A 50 3.36 -17.32 -10.87
N SER A 51 2.96 -17.70 -12.08
CA SER A 51 3.86 -17.81 -13.24
C SER A 51 4.49 -16.45 -13.61
N ASP A 52 3.68 -15.40 -13.63
CA ASP A 52 4.16 -14.03 -13.88
C ASP A 52 5.18 -13.59 -12.83
N VAL A 53 4.90 -13.85 -11.55
CA VAL A 53 5.79 -13.51 -10.42
C VAL A 53 7.10 -14.28 -10.51
N ALA A 54 7.04 -15.58 -10.79
CA ALA A 54 8.23 -16.42 -10.93
C ALA A 54 9.13 -15.95 -12.09
N SER A 55 8.52 -15.47 -13.17
CA SER A 55 9.25 -14.88 -14.31
C SER A 55 9.88 -13.52 -13.98
N ALA A 56 9.32 -12.77 -13.03
CA ALA A 56 9.85 -11.47 -12.62
C ALA A 56 11.07 -11.60 -11.69
N GLY A 57 11.14 -12.64 -10.87
CA GLY A 57 12.25 -12.89 -9.94
C GLY A 57 11.88 -13.80 -8.76
N ARG A 58 12.82 -13.99 -7.84
CA ARG A 58 12.60 -14.83 -6.65
C ARG A 58 11.93 -14.02 -5.55
N VAL A 59 10.76 -14.44 -5.09
CA VAL A 59 10.09 -13.85 -3.91
C VAL A 59 10.95 -14.06 -2.67
N ARG A 60 11.33 -12.96 -2.02
CA ARG A 60 12.11 -12.99 -0.77
C ARG A 60 11.39 -12.29 0.38
N PHE A 61 10.58 -11.29 0.07
CA PHE A 61 9.89 -10.49 1.08
C PHE A 61 8.40 -10.40 0.76
N ILE A 62 7.57 -10.65 1.77
CA ILE A 62 6.11 -10.46 1.72
C ILE A 62 5.75 -9.41 2.76
N ILE A 63 5.01 -8.37 2.37
CA ILE A 63 4.66 -7.26 3.24
C ILE A 63 3.14 -7.17 3.37
N ALA A 64 2.66 -7.25 4.60
CA ALA A 64 1.30 -6.89 4.99
C ALA A 64 1.32 -5.46 5.56
N PRO A 65 1.04 -4.43 4.74
CA PRO A 65 1.45 -3.05 5.02
C PRO A 65 0.54 -2.32 6.01
N ASN A 66 -0.59 -2.91 6.37
CA ASN A 66 -1.54 -2.37 7.33
C ASN A 66 -2.40 -3.49 7.93
N ARG A 67 -3.33 -3.15 8.83
CA ARG A 67 -4.20 -4.11 9.54
C ARG A 67 -5.37 -4.68 8.71
N PHE A 68 -5.52 -4.33 7.44
CA PHE A 68 -6.57 -4.81 6.52
C PHE A 68 -6.01 -5.49 5.26
N HIS A 69 -4.86 -5.04 4.74
CA HIS A 69 -4.19 -5.53 3.53
C HIS A 69 -3.33 -6.79 3.78
N HIS A 70 -3.90 -7.75 4.49
CA HIS A 70 -3.25 -9.01 4.86
C HIS A 70 -4.04 -10.27 4.42
N LEU A 71 -5.15 -10.08 3.70
CA LEU A 71 -6.14 -11.13 3.45
C LEU A 71 -5.55 -12.35 2.74
N PHE A 72 -4.63 -12.12 1.82
CA PHE A 72 -4.03 -13.18 0.99
C PHE A 72 -2.62 -13.56 1.43
N VAL A 73 -2.10 -12.98 2.51
CA VAL A 73 -0.79 -13.37 3.07
C VAL A 73 -0.69 -14.89 3.38
N PRO A 74 -1.73 -15.59 3.91
CA PRO A 74 -1.65 -17.03 4.14
C PRO A 74 -1.23 -17.83 2.90
N ASP A 75 -1.91 -17.60 1.77
CA ASP A 75 -1.66 -18.32 0.51
C ASP A 75 -0.23 -18.09 0.02
N TRP A 76 0.26 -16.86 0.17
CA TRP A 76 1.61 -16.48 -0.23
C TRP A 76 2.67 -17.10 0.69
N GLN A 77 2.45 -17.18 2.00
CA GLN A 77 3.35 -17.89 2.92
C GLN A 77 3.39 -19.40 2.63
N GLN A 78 2.26 -19.98 2.25
CA GLN A 78 2.20 -21.40 1.90
C GLN A 78 2.99 -21.70 0.63
N VAL A 79 2.90 -20.84 -0.39
CA VAL A 79 3.61 -21.05 -1.67
C VAL A 79 5.08 -20.62 -1.63
N TYR A 80 5.41 -19.62 -0.81
CA TYR A 80 6.78 -19.12 -0.65
C TYR A 80 7.22 -19.24 0.82
N PRO A 81 7.40 -20.46 1.35
CA PRO A 81 7.68 -20.69 2.77
C PRO A 81 9.02 -20.10 3.24
N ASP A 82 9.97 -19.92 2.32
CA ASP A 82 11.29 -19.33 2.61
C ASP A 82 11.28 -17.79 2.57
N ALA A 83 10.19 -17.16 2.14
CA ALA A 83 10.07 -15.71 2.09
C ALA A 83 9.87 -15.13 3.51
N GLN A 84 10.64 -14.10 3.85
CA GLN A 84 10.45 -13.38 5.10
C GLN A 84 9.19 -12.52 5.00
N THR A 85 8.32 -12.61 6.01
CA THR A 85 7.07 -11.85 6.02
C THR A 85 7.12 -10.74 7.06
N PHE A 86 6.85 -9.52 6.63
CA PHE A 86 6.83 -8.33 7.47
C PHE A 86 5.41 -7.79 7.59
N CYS A 87 5.08 -7.25 8.76
CA CYS A 87 3.75 -6.69 9.01
C CYS A 87 3.81 -5.30 9.62
N ALA A 88 2.74 -4.56 9.43
CA ALA A 88 2.52 -3.33 10.16
C ALA A 88 2.22 -3.59 11.65
N PRO A 89 2.50 -2.61 12.54
CA PRO A 89 2.23 -2.73 13.97
C PRO A 89 0.79 -3.14 14.30
N GLY A 90 0.64 -4.12 15.20
CA GLY A 90 -0.65 -4.61 15.69
C GLY A 90 -1.36 -5.57 14.75
N LEU A 91 -0.80 -5.87 13.57
CA LEU A 91 -1.29 -6.96 12.73
C LEU A 91 -0.83 -8.33 13.27
N ASP A 92 0.38 -8.42 13.81
CA ASP A 92 0.92 -9.59 14.51
C ASP A 92 -0.03 -10.12 15.59
N THR A 93 -0.63 -9.21 16.38
CA THR A 93 -1.62 -9.58 17.40
C THR A 93 -2.97 -9.94 16.77
N LYS A 94 -3.41 -9.22 15.73
CA LYS A 94 -4.69 -9.47 15.03
C LYS A 94 -4.69 -10.81 14.29
N ARG A 95 -3.55 -11.20 13.74
CA ARG A 95 -3.33 -12.40 12.93
C ARG A 95 -2.22 -13.25 13.54
N ALA A 96 -2.43 -13.66 14.79
CA ALA A 96 -1.52 -14.56 15.51
C ALA A 96 -1.38 -15.95 14.85
N ASP A 97 -2.25 -16.28 13.89
CA ASP A 97 -2.18 -17.46 13.05
C ASP A 97 -1.14 -17.37 11.93
N LEU A 98 -0.63 -16.17 11.62
CA LEU A 98 0.37 -15.94 10.58
C LEU A 98 1.80 -15.87 11.15
N LYS A 99 2.79 -16.27 10.34
CA LYS A 99 4.20 -16.23 10.72
C LYS A 99 4.83 -14.91 10.28
N PHE A 100 5.11 -14.00 11.21
CA PHE A 100 5.81 -12.75 10.89
C PHE A 100 7.28 -12.81 11.31
N THR A 101 8.17 -12.43 10.40
CA THR A 101 9.60 -12.28 10.64
C THR A 101 9.88 -11.05 11.50
N ALA A 102 9.23 -9.92 11.21
CA ALA A 102 9.35 -8.69 11.99
C ALA A 102 8.16 -7.75 11.79
N ILE A 103 7.99 -6.85 12.75
CA ILE A 103 7.05 -5.73 12.70
C ILE A 103 7.80 -4.50 12.17
N LEU A 104 7.21 -3.81 11.19
CA LEU A 104 7.80 -2.64 10.55
C LEU A 104 7.56 -1.35 11.33
N GLY A 105 8.43 -0.36 11.11
CA GLY A 105 8.34 0.99 11.68
C GLY A 105 8.67 2.08 10.65
N ASP A 106 9.28 3.18 11.09
CA ASP A 106 9.74 4.23 10.17
C ASP A 106 11.02 3.86 9.43
N ASP A 107 11.89 3.05 10.04
CA ASP A 107 13.17 2.70 9.44
C ASP A 107 13.06 1.41 8.62
N PRO A 108 13.56 1.42 7.37
CA PRO A 108 13.53 0.23 6.54
C PRO A 108 14.53 -0.82 7.06
N PRO A 109 14.16 -2.11 7.06
CA PRO A 109 15.10 -3.21 7.25
C PRO A 109 16.30 -3.11 6.29
N ALA A 110 17.48 -3.49 6.78
CA ALA A 110 18.73 -3.49 6.01
C ALA A 110 18.63 -4.26 4.68
N ALA A 111 17.71 -5.23 4.62
CA ALA A 111 17.36 -6.01 3.44
C ALA A 111 16.99 -5.18 2.19
N TRP A 112 16.38 -4.01 2.37
CA TRP A 112 16.02 -3.11 1.26
C TRP A 112 16.28 -1.63 1.54
N ALA A 113 16.90 -1.30 2.69
CA ALA A 113 17.16 0.08 3.11
C ALA A 113 18.00 0.91 2.13
N ASN A 114 18.71 0.29 1.19
CA ASN A 114 19.47 0.97 0.13
C ASN A 114 18.61 1.35 -1.09
N GLU A 115 17.40 0.81 -1.21
CA GLU A 115 16.55 0.96 -2.40
C GLU A 115 15.16 1.50 -2.07
N MET A 116 14.67 1.23 -0.86
CA MET A 116 13.36 1.64 -0.38
C MET A 116 13.44 2.29 1.00
N ASP A 117 12.70 3.39 1.17
CA ASP A 117 12.39 3.98 2.47
C ASP A 117 10.96 3.65 2.88
N GLN A 118 10.63 3.92 4.14
CA GLN A 118 9.27 3.77 4.67
C GLN A 118 8.92 4.84 5.70
N ALA A 119 7.62 5.02 5.93
CA ALA A 119 7.06 5.92 6.92
C ALA A 119 5.84 5.27 7.56
N PHE A 120 5.75 5.33 8.89
CA PHE A 120 4.65 4.73 9.64
C PHE A 120 3.62 5.78 10.06
N MET A 121 2.37 5.60 9.63
CA MET A 121 1.24 6.42 10.09
C MET A 121 0.74 5.97 11.46
N ARG A 122 1.31 6.56 12.51
CA ARG A 122 0.91 6.33 13.92
C ARG A 122 -0.42 7.00 14.28
N ALA A 123 -0.79 8.06 13.55
CA ALA A 123 -1.96 8.88 13.84
C ALA A 123 -3.31 8.18 13.58
N PHE A 124 -3.31 6.99 12.98
CA PHE A 124 -4.52 6.21 12.70
C PHE A 124 -4.40 4.73 13.12
N PRO A 125 -4.42 4.43 14.44
CA PRO A 125 -4.26 3.08 14.98
C PRO A 125 -5.21 1.98 14.46
N PRO A 126 -6.46 2.27 14.04
CA PRO A 126 -7.31 1.26 13.42
C PRO A 126 -6.69 0.64 12.17
N LEU A 127 -5.88 1.41 11.43
CA LEU A 127 -5.24 1.00 10.20
C LEU A 127 -3.78 0.59 10.40
N ASN A 128 -2.99 1.43 11.07
CA ASN A 128 -1.53 1.33 11.17
C ASN A 128 -0.87 1.04 9.82
N GLU A 129 -0.86 2.00 8.91
CA GLU A 129 -0.26 1.79 7.59
C GLU A 129 1.21 2.22 7.52
N ILE A 130 2.03 1.38 6.90
CA ILE A 130 3.39 1.68 6.47
C ILE A 130 3.33 2.07 4.99
N VAL A 131 3.78 3.28 4.68
CA VAL A 131 3.92 3.77 3.30
C VAL A 131 5.37 3.62 2.87
N PHE A 132 5.59 3.12 1.66
CA PHE A 132 6.92 2.88 1.14
C PHE A 132 7.28 3.89 0.05
N PHE A 133 8.56 4.19 -0.06
CA PHE A 133 9.13 4.97 -1.15
C PHE A 133 10.18 4.15 -1.87
N HIS A 134 9.94 3.83 -3.14
CA HIS A 134 10.93 3.20 -4.01
C HIS A 134 11.76 4.27 -4.71
N ARG A 135 13.05 4.35 -4.36
CA ARG A 135 13.93 5.45 -4.76
C ARG A 135 14.16 5.48 -6.26
N LYS A 136 14.49 4.33 -6.86
CA LYS A 136 14.82 4.20 -8.29
C LYS A 136 13.72 4.75 -9.20
N THR A 137 12.45 4.43 -8.89
CA THR A 137 11.31 4.83 -9.72
C THR A 137 10.59 6.06 -9.18
N ARG A 138 11.12 6.72 -8.13
CA ARG A 138 10.53 7.91 -7.51
C ARG A 138 9.06 7.71 -7.16
N THR A 139 8.72 6.56 -6.58
CA THR A 139 7.32 6.13 -6.40
C THR A 139 6.98 5.92 -4.93
N LEU A 140 5.93 6.60 -4.46
CA LEU A 140 5.27 6.27 -3.21
C LEU A 140 4.28 5.12 -3.40
N ILE A 141 4.21 4.23 -2.42
CA ILE A 141 3.34 3.07 -2.42
C ILE A 141 2.49 3.13 -1.14
N PHE A 142 1.21 3.45 -1.35
CA PHE A 142 0.16 3.44 -0.36
C PHE A 142 -0.73 2.20 -0.49
N THR A 143 -1.55 1.98 0.52
CA THR A 143 -2.72 1.12 0.50
C THR A 143 -3.98 1.94 0.78
N ASP A 144 -4.34 2.14 2.05
CA ASP A 144 -5.65 2.64 2.48
C ASP A 144 -5.68 4.11 2.88
N LEU A 145 -4.54 4.71 3.27
CA LEU A 145 -4.51 6.11 3.71
C LEU A 145 -4.88 7.09 2.61
N LEU A 146 -4.62 6.73 1.34
CA LEU A 146 -4.89 7.57 0.19
C LEU A 146 -5.62 6.78 -0.90
N PHE A 147 -6.83 7.23 -1.22
CA PHE A 147 -7.60 6.69 -2.33
C PHE A 147 -7.49 7.63 -3.53
N ASN A 148 -7.63 7.10 -4.74
CA ASN A 148 -7.78 7.91 -5.95
C ASN A 148 -8.87 7.32 -6.86
N ILE A 149 -10.08 7.23 -6.32
CA ILE A 149 -11.20 6.59 -7.03
C ILE A 149 -11.88 7.61 -7.93
N THR A 150 -11.65 7.49 -9.24
CA THR A 150 -12.30 8.35 -10.26
C THR A 150 -13.57 7.73 -10.82
N ARG A 151 -13.68 6.39 -10.79
CA ARG A 151 -14.77 5.61 -11.37
C ARG A 151 -15.26 4.55 -10.39
N ASN A 152 -16.57 4.32 -10.39
CA ASN A 152 -17.19 3.20 -9.67
C ASN A 152 -18.45 2.76 -10.43
N SER A 153 -18.59 1.46 -10.65
CA SER A 153 -19.69 0.89 -11.44
C SER A 153 -21.05 1.03 -10.75
N SER A 154 -21.10 1.00 -9.42
CA SER A 154 -22.34 1.02 -8.65
C SER A 154 -22.79 2.45 -8.29
N ALA A 155 -24.08 2.76 -8.50
CA ALA A 155 -24.67 4.03 -8.04
C ALA A 155 -24.59 4.17 -6.52
N TYR A 156 -24.86 3.08 -5.79
CA TYR A 156 -24.72 3.01 -4.34
C TYR A 156 -23.26 3.27 -3.90
N GLY A 157 -22.30 2.63 -4.58
CA GLY A 157 -20.87 2.86 -4.32
C GLY A 157 -20.46 4.31 -4.55
N ARG A 158 -20.88 4.92 -5.67
CA ARG A 158 -20.65 6.34 -5.95
C ARG A 158 -21.25 7.25 -4.88
N PHE A 159 -22.44 6.92 -4.37
CA PHE A 159 -23.08 7.69 -3.30
C PHE A 159 -22.25 7.64 -2.01
N LEU A 160 -21.89 6.44 -1.53
CA LEU A 160 -21.09 6.28 -0.31
C LEU A 160 -19.70 6.92 -0.41
N LEU A 161 -19.00 6.72 -1.53
CA LEU A 161 -17.67 7.30 -1.73
C LEU A 161 -17.71 8.85 -1.78
N ARG A 162 -18.79 9.43 -2.32
CA ARG A 162 -19.00 10.90 -2.29
C ARG A 162 -19.29 11.40 -0.87
N LEU A 163 -20.10 10.67 -0.11
CA LEU A 163 -20.39 10.97 1.29
C LEU A 163 -19.09 10.97 2.10
N ASP A 164 -18.23 9.97 1.89
CA ASP A 164 -16.94 9.87 2.56
C ASP A 164 -15.84 10.76 1.94
N GLY A 165 -16.16 11.50 0.87
CA GLY A 165 -15.21 12.43 0.23
C GLY A 165 -14.02 11.76 -0.45
N ALA A 166 -14.13 10.47 -0.78
CA ALA A 166 -13.10 9.64 -1.41
C ALA A 166 -13.47 9.29 -2.86
N PHE A 167 -14.13 10.21 -3.58
CA PHE A 167 -14.53 10.06 -4.98
C PHE A 167 -14.13 11.29 -5.79
N ARG A 168 -13.74 11.08 -7.06
CA ARG A 168 -13.25 12.09 -8.02
C ARG A 168 -11.87 12.68 -7.70
N GLY A 169 -10.95 11.84 -7.25
CA GLY A 169 -9.53 12.18 -7.17
C GLY A 169 -8.85 11.72 -5.88
N PRO A 170 -7.59 12.14 -5.68
CA PRO A 170 -6.79 11.79 -4.53
C PRO A 170 -7.40 12.35 -3.24
N ALA A 171 -7.73 11.47 -2.30
CA ALA A 171 -8.33 11.87 -1.03
C ALA A 171 -8.09 10.84 0.07
N ILE A 172 -7.90 11.35 1.29
CA ILE A 172 -8.08 10.55 2.49
C ILE A 172 -9.58 10.50 2.82
N PRO A 173 -10.18 9.33 3.06
CA PRO A 173 -11.58 9.22 3.47
C PRO A 173 -11.92 10.10 4.69
N ARG A 174 -13.06 10.80 4.66
CA ARG A 174 -13.51 11.71 5.74
C ARG A 174 -13.66 10.98 7.07
N SER A 175 -14.09 9.72 7.03
CA SER A 175 -14.15 8.78 8.14
C SER A 175 -12.80 8.67 8.88
N PHE A 176 -11.66 8.79 8.18
CA PHE A 176 -10.34 8.73 8.78
C PHE A 176 -9.90 10.11 9.32
N ARG A 177 -10.29 11.19 8.64
CA ARG A 177 -9.86 12.57 8.94
C ARG A 177 -10.16 12.99 10.38
N LEU A 178 -11.25 12.53 10.99
CA LEU A 178 -11.59 12.90 12.37
C LEU A 178 -10.52 12.45 13.37
N LEU A 179 -10.05 11.21 13.26
CA LEU A 179 -9.02 10.67 14.15
C LEU A 179 -7.65 11.28 13.83
N LEU A 180 -7.32 11.41 12.55
CA LEU A 180 -6.08 12.06 12.09
C LEU A 180 -5.98 13.51 12.58
N ARG A 181 -7.07 14.28 12.55
CA ARG A 181 -7.14 15.67 13.06
C ARG A 181 -6.88 15.79 14.55
N ARG A 182 -7.13 14.74 15.34
CA ARG A 182 -6.83 14.76 16.78
C ARG A 182 -5.34 14.57 17.06
N ARG A 183 -4.57 14.11 16.06
CA ARG A 183 -3.15 13.78 16.15
C ARG A 183 -2.35 14.54 15.08
N ARG A 184 -2.57 15.85 14.99
CA ARG A 184 -1.97 16.71 13.94
C ARG A 184 -0.44 16.67 13.91
N SER A 185 0.21 16.64 15.08
CA SER A 185 1.68 16.58 15.16
C SER A 185 2.23 15.31 14.52
N GLU A 186 1.61 14.15 14.79
CA GLU A 186 1.97 12.87 14.18
C GLU A 186 1.70 12.89 12.66
N CYS A 187 0.56 13.44 12.22
CA CYS A 187 0.24 13.63 10.80
C CYS A 187 1.26 14.52 10.09
N ALA A 188 1.66 15.64 10.71
CA ALA A 188 2.61 16.58 10.17
C ALA A 188 4.01 15.97 10.06
N ALA A 189 4.47 15.24 11.09
CA ALA A 189 5.75 14.53 11.04
C ALA A 189 5.78 13.48 9.92
N PHE A 190 4.70 12.69 9.80
CA PHE A 190 4.55 11.72 8.71
C PHE A 190 4.58 12.39 7.33
N LEU A 191 3.78 13.45 7.14
CA LEU A 191 3.71 14.16 5.87
C LEU A 191 5.06 14.81 5.52
N ASN A 192 5.72 15.45 6.48
CA ASN A 192 7.04 16.05 6.28
C ASN A 192 8.07 15.00 5.84
N ARG A 193 8.04 13.79 6.42
CA ARG A 193 8.88 12.68 5.98
C ARG A 193 8.59 12.29 4.54
N LEU A 194 7.32 12.10 4.18
CA LEU A 194 6.95 11.78 2.79
C LEU A 194 7.42 12.85 1.80
N LEU A 195 7.16 14.13 2.11
CA LEU A 195 7.50 15.26 1.23
C LEU A 195 9.00 15.53 1.13
N SER A 196 9.79 15.05 2.09
CA SER A 196 11.25 15.09 2.03
C SER A 196 11.82 14.19 0.94
N TRP A 197 11.10 13.15 0.53
CA TRP A 197 11.52 12.26 -0.54
C TRP A 197 11.19 12.81 -1.92
N ASP A 198 11.98 12.45 -2.91
CA ASP A 198 11.84 12.96 -4.27
C ASP A 198 10.99 12.05 -5.16
N PHE A 199 9.68 12.00 -4.87
CA PHE A 199 8.71 11.19 -5.62
C PHE A 199 7.90 12.02 -6.64
N ASP A 200 7.48 11.36 -7.72
CA ASP A 200 6.54 11.92 -8.71
C ASP A 200 5.42 10.94 -9.11
N ARG A 201 5.41 9.73 -8.53
CA ARG A 201 4.34 8.75 -8.70
C ARG A 201 3.77 8.30 -7.35
N VAL A 202 2.46 8.05 -7.31
CA VAL A 202 1.82 7.32 -6.22
C VAL A 202 1.06 6.10 -6.73
N ILE A 203 1.45 4.92 -6.25
CA ILE A 203 0.65 3.70 -6.29
C ILE A 203 -0.16 3.61 -4.99
N LEU A 204 -1.40 3.16 -5.09
CA LEU A 204 -2.35 3.04 -3.99
C LEU A 204 -3.21 1.77 -4.15
N ALA A 205 -3.94 1.33 -3.14
CA ALA A 205 -4.75 0.11 -3.30
C ALA A 205 -6.04 0.34 -4.10
N HIS A 206 -6.66 1.51 -3.93
CA HIS A 206 -8.03 1.77 -4.34
C HIS A 206 -8.16 2.93 -5.34
N GLY A 207 -8.43 2.59 -6.60
CA GLY A 207 -8.55 3.57 -7.70
C GLY A 207 -7.29 3.70 -8.54
N ASP A 208 -7.15 4.81 -9.26
CA ASP A 208 -6.14 4.98 -10.29
C ASP A 208 -4.77 5.35 -9.72
N ILE A 209 -3.69 4.89 -10.36
CA ILE A 209 -2.32 5.32 -10.02
C ILE A 209 -2.15 6.79 -10.42
N ILE A 210 -1.52 7.58 -9.55
CA ILE A 210 -1.14 8.96 -9.84
C ILE A 210 0.25 8.92 -10.49
N ASN A 211 0.33 9.14 -11.79
CA ASN A 211 1.56 8.92 -12.57
C ASN A 211 2.54 10.12 -12.58
N SER A 212 2.05 11.32 -12.29
CA SER A 212 2.80 12.58 -12.24
C SER A 212 2.13 13.54 -11.27
N ASP A 213 2.82 14.63 -10.91
CA ASP A 213 2.32 15.67 -10.00
C ASP A 213 1.89 15.09 -8.64
N ALA A 214 2.58 14.01 -8.23
CA ALA A 214 2.22 13.24 -7.06
C ALA A 214 2.39 14.05 -5.76
N LYS A 215 3.48 14.83 -5.64
CA LYS A 215 3.74 15.66 -4.46
C LYS A 215 2.59 16.64 -4.17
N PRO A 216 2.19 17.52 -5.10
CA PRO A 216 1.03 18.39 -4.91
C PRO A 216 -0.27 17.63 -4.63
N ALA A 217 -0.46 16.45 -5.22
CA ALA A 217 -1.65 15.62 -4.97
C ALA A 217 -1.70 15.11 -3.53
N VAL A 218 -0.57 14.61 -3.00
CA VAL A 218 -0.44 14.20 -1.59
C VAL A 218 -0.63 15.40 -0.68
N GLU A 219 0.04 16.53 -0.90
CA GLU A 219 -0.15 17.73 -0.07
C GLU A 219 -1.63 18.14 0.01
N ARG A 220 -2.32 18.20 -1.14
CA ARG A 220 -3.75 18.55 -1.20
C ARG A 220 -4.61 17.59 -0.40
N ALA A 221 -4.36 16.29 -0.47
CA ALA A 221 -5.13 15.28 0.24
C ALA A 221 -4.97 15.38 1.76
N TRP A 222 -3.84 15.91 2.26
CA TRP A 222 -3.55 16.07 3.70
C TRP A 222 -3.92 17.43 4.29
N ARG A 223 -4.38 18.42 3.50
CA ARG A 223 -4.71 19.80 3.98
C ARG A 223 -5.68 19.90 5.16
N PHE A 224 -6.37 18.83 5.52
CA PHE A 224 -7.30 18.82 6.65
C PHE A 224 -6.62 18.62 8.01
N ALA A 225 -5.39 18.08 8.02
CA ALA A 225 -4.61 17.72 9.20
C ALA A 225 -3.65 18.84 9.56
#